data_AF-H1Z0E2-F1
#
_entry.id   AF-H1Z0E2-F1
#
_cell.length_a   1.000
_cell.length_b   1.000
_cell.length_c   1.000
_cell.angle_alpha   90.00
_cell.angle_beta   90.00
_cell.angle_gamma   90.00
#
_symmetry.space_group_name_H-M   'P 1'
#
loop_
_entity.id
_entity.type
_entity.pdbx_description
1 polymer ?
#
loop_
_entity_poly.entity_id
_entity_poly.type
_entity_poly.pdbx_seq_one_letter_code
_entity_poly.pdbx_strand_id
1 'polypeptide(L)' 'MTSKTVSLSEEAYERLLTWKNADEESFSSIILRVLPKHRDISKILEEFEKKGLGISEEEAEKLKKDIE' A
#
# COMPACT_ATOMS: atom_id res chain seq x y z
N MET A 1 -4.74 25.78 0.50
CA MET A 1 -4.16 24.43 0.67
C MET A 1 -2.90 24.56 1.50
N THR A 2 -2.88 24.01 2.71
CA THR A 2 -1.66 24.02 3.54
C THR A 2 -0.77 22.87 3.09
N SER A 3 0.42 23.17 2.58
CA SER A 3 1.41 22.15 2.25
C SER A 3 2.30 21.85 3.46
N LYS A 4 2.79 20.61 3.53
CA LYS A 4 3.85 20.22 4.45
C LYS A 4 4.99 19.66 3.62
N THR A 5 6.20 20.14 3.88
CA THR A 5 7.42 19.60 3.27
C THR A 5 7.92 18.43 4.11
N VAL A 6 8.32 17.35 3.45
CA VAL A 6 8.97 16.19 4.06
C VAL A 6 10.32 15.97 3.39
N SER A 7 11.31 15.56 4.17
CA SER A 7 12.61 15.16 3.65
C SER A 7 12.65 13.64 3.49
N LEU A 8 13.15 13.15 2.36
CA LEU A 8 13.34 11.73 2.08
C LEU A 8 14.83 11.44 1.96
N SER A 9 15.23 10.21 2.33
CA SER A 9 16.53 9.71 1.91
C SER A 9 16.53 9.45 0.40
N GLU A 10 17.71 9.40 -0.21
CA GLU A 10 17.87 9.06 -1.63
C GLU A 10 17.22 7.71 -1.95
N GLU A 11 17.48 6.69 -1.13
CA GLU A 11 16.88 5.36 -1.29
C GLU A 11 15.34 5.41 -1.25
N ALA A 12 14.76 6.18 -0.33
CA ALA A 12 13.31 6.31 -0.23
C ALA A 12 12.70 7.03 -1.44
N TYR A 13 13.41 8.02 -1.98
CA TYR A 13 13.01 8.73 -3.20
C TYR A 13 13.02 7.81 -4.42
N GLU A 14 14.10 7.06 -4.64
CA GLU A 14 14.22 6.11 -5.74
C GLU A 14 13.14 5.01 -5.68
N ARG A 15 12.87 4.49 -4.48
CA ARG A 15 11.76 3.53 -4.29
C ARG A 15 10.41 4.15 -4.65
N LEU A 16 10.14 5.39 -4.25
CA LEU A 16 8.90 6.09 -4.61
C LEU A 16 8.79 6.30 -6.13
N LEU A 17 9.90 6.57 -6.83
CA LEU A 17 9.91 6.71 -8.29
C LEU A 17 9.43 5.43 -8.98
N THR A 18 9.88 4.27 -8.53
CA THR A 18 9.47 2.98 -9.13
C THR A 18 7.97 2.67 -8.98
N TRP A 19 7.27 3.37 -8.09
CA TRP A 19 5.82 3.20 -7.88
C TRP A 19 4.96 4.13 -8.71
N LYS A 20 5.56 5.03 -9.51
CA LYS A 20 4.82 5.86 -10.46
C LYS A 20 4.25 5.01 -11.58
N ASN A 21 2.96 5.19 -11.87
CA ASN A 21 2.34 4.60 -13.05
C ASN A 21 2.61 5.41 -14.34
N ALA A 22 2.94 6.70 -14.19
CA ALA A 22 3.30 7.62 -15.26
C ALA A 22 4.23 8.72 -14.71
N ASP A 23 5.06 9.30 -15.56
CA ASP A 23 6.06 10.28 -15.14
C ASP A 23 5.45 11.52 -14.46
N GLU A 24 4.28 11.95 -14.94
CA GLU A 24 3.50 13.07 -14.44
C GLU A 24 2.74 12.79 -13.13
N GLU A 25 2.74 11.56 -12.63
CA GLU A 25 2.07 11.23 -11.38
C GLU A 25 2.72 11.93 -10.18
N SER A 26 1.91 12.53 -9.31
CA SER A 26 2.41 13.18 -8.10
C SER A 26 2.78 12.15 -7.03
N PHE A 27 3.89 12.38 -6.32
CA PHE A 27 4.28 11.52 -5.21
C PHE A 27 3.23 11.47 -4.08
N SER A 28 2.49 12.56 -3.86
CA SER A 28 1.38 12.57 -2.91
C SER A 28 0.26 11.60 -3.32
N SER A 29 -0.04 11.49 -4.61
CA SER A 29 -1.01 10.51 -5.13
C SER A 29 -0.55 9.08 -4.88
N ILE A 30 0.74 8.79 -5.09
CA ILE A 30 1.32 7.47 -4.80
C ILE A 30 1.19 7.14 -3.31
N ILE A 31 1.59 8.07 -2.44
CA ILE A 31 1.51 7.89 -0.98
C ILE A 31 0.08 7.56 -0.56
N LEU A 32 -0.91 8.30 -1.07
CA LEU A 32 -2.32 8.07 -0.75
C LEU A 32 -2.89 6.78 -1.35
N ARG A 33 -2.34 6.30 -2.47
CA ARG A 33 -2.71 5.02 -3.08
C ARG A 33 -2.16 3.83 -2.30
N VAL A 34 -0.90 3.91 -1.89
CA VAL A 34 -0.16 2.77 -1.35
C VAL A 34 -0.31 2.66 0.17
N LEU A 35 -0.34 3.80 0.88
CA LEU A 35 -0.46 3.77 2.33
C LEU A 35 -1.93 3.69 2.76
N PRO A 36 -2.23 2.85 3.77
CA PRO A 36 -3.55 2.81 4.34
C PRO A 36 -3.89 4.15 5.01
N LYS A 37 -5.17 4.51 5.00
CA LYS A 37 -5.69 5.73 5.62
C LYS A 37 -5.51 5.73 7.14
N HIS A 38 -5.50 4.54 7.73
CA HIS A 38 -5.39 4.33 9.16
C HIS A 38 -4.07 3.64 9.50
N ARG A 39 -3.47 4.02 10.64
CA ARG A 39 -2.30 3.33 11.20
C ARG A 39 -2.66 2.13 12.06
N ASP A 40 -3.91 2.06 12.51
CA ASP A 40 -4.44 1.00 13.36
C ASP A 40 -4.68 -0.26 12.51
N ILE A 41 -4.00 -1.35 12.87
CA ILE A 41 -4.05 -2.62 12.14
C ILE A 41 -5.46 -3.19 12.10
N SER A 42 -6.22 -3.10 13.19
CA SER A 42 -7.60 -3.61 13.23
C SER A 42 -8.48 -2.89 12.20
N LYS A 43 -8.30 -1.58 12.07
CA LYS A 43 -9.03 -0.78 11.07
C LYS A 43 -8.58 -1.08 9.63
N ILE A 44 -7.29 -1.35 9.44
CA ILE A 44 -6.77 -1.78 8.13
C ILE A 44 -7.41 -3.12 7.74
N LEU A 45 -7.42 -4.10 8.64
CA LEU A 45 -8.01 -5.42 8.38
C LEU A 45 -9.49 -5.33 8.05
N GLU A 46 -10.27 -4.57 8.83
CA GLU A 46 -11.68 -4.32 8.53
C GLU A 46 -11.88 -3.69 7.15
N GLU A 47 -11.03 -2.74 6.74
CA GLU A 47 -11.11 -2.13 5.41
C GLU A 47 -10.76 -3.11 4.30
N PHE A 48 -9.79 -4.00 4.52
CA PHE A 48 -9.40 -5.04 3.56
C PHE A 48 -10.52 -6.06 3.37
N GLU A 49 -11.12 -6.52 4.46
CA GLU A 49 -12.30 -7.40 4.44
C GLU A 49 -13.48 -6.74 3.73
N LYS A 50 -13.82 -5.49 4.08
CA LYS A 50 -14.91 -4.75 3.43
C LYS A 50 -14.70 -4.53 1.94
N LYS A 51 -13.44 -4.38 1.49
CA LYS A 51 -13.09 -4.24 0.07
C LYS A 51 -13.00 -5.57 -0.67
N GLY A 52 -13.19 -6.71 0.00
CA GLY A 52 -13.04 -8.03 -0.60
C GLY A 52 -11.59 -8.31 -1.04
N LEU A 53 -10.61 -7.66 -0.41
CA LEU A 53 -9.18 -7.85 -0.67
C LEU A 53 -8.57 -8.97 0.19
N GLY A 54 -9.38 -9.62 1.03
CA GLY A 54 -9.01 -10.85 1.72
C GLY A 54 -9.02 -12.03 0.74
N ILE A 55 -8.15 -13.01 0.99
CA ILE A 55 -8.18 -14.30 0.31
C ILE A 55 -9.19 -15.23 1.00
N SER A 56 -9.84 -16.10 0.24
CA SER A 56 -10.71 -17.12 0.82
C SER A 56 -9.89 -18.12 1.65
N GLU A 57 -10.56 -18.85 2.53
CA GLU A 57 -9.92 -19.91 3.31
C GLU A 57 -9.33 -21.01 2.41
N GLU A 58 -9.99 -21.29 1.28
CA GLU A 58 -9.51 -22.23 0.26
C GLU A 58 -8.24 -21.71 -0.45
N GLU A 59 -8.18 -20.42 -0.76
CA GLU A 59 -7.00 -19.77 -1.34
C GLU A 59 -5.83 -19.72 -0.36
N ALA A 60 -6.12 -19.47 0.92
CA ALA A 60 -5.12 -19.48 1.98
C ALA A 60 -4.51 -20.88 2.17
N GLU A 61 -5.34 -21.93 2.13
CA GLU A 61 -4.87 -23.30 2.29
C GLU A 61 -4.04 -23.78 1.09
N LYS A 62 -4.41 -23.34 -0.12
CA LYS A 62 -3.61 -23.59 -1.33
C LYS A 62 -2.22 -22.96 -1.24
N LEU A 63 -2.12 -21.70 -0.78
CA LEU A 63 -0.82 -21.03 -0.62
C LEU A 63 0.09 -21.71 0.40
N LYS A 64 -0.47 -22.24 1.50
CA LYS A 64 0.33 -23.00 2.48
C LYS A 64 0.93 -24.25 1.83
N LYS A 65 0.14 -24.96 1.03
CA LYS A 65 0.57 -26.20 0.36
C LYS A 65 1.63 -25.95 -0.71
N ASP A 66 1.58 -24.81 -1.41
CA ASP A 66 2.57 -24.47 -2.45
C ASP A 66 3.94 -24.07 -1.85
N ILE A 67 4.02 -23.83 -0.54
CA ILE A 67 5.27 -23.50 0.19
C ILE A 67 5.95 -24.76 0.76
N GLU A 68 5.22 -25.87 0.93
CA GLU A 68 5.74 -27.18 1.38
C GLU A 68 6.34 -28.01 0.23
#